data_AF-A0A6M0CCQ6-F1
#
_entry.id   AF-A0A6M0CCQ6-F1
#
_cell.length_a   1.000
_cell.length_b   1.000
_cell.length_c   1.000
_cell.angle_alpha   90.00
_cell.angle_beta   90.00
_cell.angle_gamma   90.00
#
_symmetry.space_group_name_H-M   'P 1'
#
loop_
_entity.id
_entity.type
_entity.pdbx_description
1 polymer ?
#
loop_
_entity_poly.entity_id
_entity_poly.type
_entity_poly.pdbx_seq_one_letter_code
_entity_poly.pdbx_strand_id
1 'polypeptide(L)'
;AKVLQKWRIDLQLSGHTHGGQIRLPFIGPLPQYREPVRRLIPKFLRPFVPFMDKCHRIVEYWEWSQGLHQIGNNYLYVNRGLGTYFPGRLFCPPEVTVITLETN
;
A
#
# COMPACT_ATOMS: atom_id res chain seq x y z
N ALA A 1 12.21 -6.84 3.28
CA ALA A 1 12.65 -7.64 4.44
C ALA A 1 13.47 -8.89 4.10
N LYS A 2 13.20 -9.66 3.02
CA LYS A 2 13.97 -10.91 2.76
C LYS A 2 15.49 -10.73 2.67
N VAL A 3 15.95 -9.64 2.04
CA VAL A 3 17.39 -9.27 1.97
C VAL A 3 17.99 -8.99 3.36
N LEU A 4 17.17 -8.53 4.30
CA LEU A 4 17.60 -8.20 5.66
C LEU A 4 17.74 -9.42 6.56
N GLN A 5 17.33 -10.61 6.13
CA GLN A 5 17.52 -11.85 6.90
C GLN A 5 19.01 -12.18 7.14
N LYS A 6 19.91 -11.63 6.32
CA LYS A 6 21.36 -11.73 6.56
C LYS A 6 21.79 -11.03 7.86
N TRP A 7 21.00 -10.08 8.33
CA TRP A 7 21.27 -9.26 9.51
C TRP A 7 20.32 -9.63 10.64
N ARG A 8 20.77 -9.46 11.88
CA ARG A 8 19.96 -9.73 13.08
C ARG A 8 19.01 -8.55 13.34
N ILE A 9 17.98 -8.44 12.49
CA ILE A 9 16.94 -7.42 12.59
C ILE A 9 15.63 -8.12 12.98
N ASP A 10 15.24 -7.97 14.25
CA ASP A 10 14.02 -8.60 14.76
C ASP A 10 12.75 -7.87 14.28
N LEU A 11 12.79 -6.54 14.16
CA LEU A 11 11.66 -5.72 13.75
C LEU A 11 12.08 -4.58 12.79
N GLN A 12 11.46 -4.52 11.62
CA GLN A 12 11.54 -3.42 10.65
C GLN A 12 10.24 -2.62 10.70
N LEU A 13 10.35 -1.30 10.89
CA LEU A 13 9.22 -0.37 10.81
C LEU A 13 9.27 0.37 9.47
N SER A 14 8.12 0.52 8.80
CA SER A 14 8.03 1.19 7.51
C SER A 14 6.73 1.98 7.38
N GLY A 15 6.79 3.10 6.69
CA GLY A 15 5.60 3.82 6.23
C GLY A 15 5.26 3.43 4.80
N HIS A 16 3.98 3.49 4.44
CA HIS A 16 3.55 3.16 3.08
C HIS A 16 3.46 4.39 2.16
N THR A 17 2.59 5.37 2.47
CA THR A 17 2.36 6.53 1.58
C THR A 17 2.19 7.84 2.36
N HIS A 18 2.76 8.94 1.86
CA HIS A 18 2.61 10.29 2.41
C HIS A 18 1.36 11.05 1.90
N GLY A 19 0.47 10.41 1.14
CA GLY A 19 -0.70 11.11 0.62
C GLY A 19 -1.54 10.28 -0.35
N GLY A 20 -2.86 10.32 -0.12
CA GLY A 20 -3.89 9.87 -1.05
C GLY A 20 -4.03 8.35 -1.18
N GLN A 21 -4.90 7.72 -0.37
CA GLN A 21 -5.25 6.31 -0.53
C GLN A 21 -6.75 6.16 -0.73
N ILE A 22 -7.14 5.58 -1.86
CA ILE A 22 -8.52 5.28 -2.20
C ILE A 22 -8.66 3.76 -2.26
N ARG A 23 -9.33 3.20 -1.26
CA ARG A 23 -9.74 1.80 -1.24
C ARG A 23 -11.23 1.77 -1.57
N LEU A 24 -11.68 0.94 -2.49
CA LEU A 24 -13.12 0.74 -2.68
C LEU A 24 -13.59 -0.40 -1.76
N PRO A 25 -14.79 -0.28 -1.14
CA PRO A 25 -15.35 -1.36 -0.35
C PRO A 25 -15.57 -2.57 -1.26
N PHE A 26 -15.22 -3.77 -0.78
CA PHE A 26 -15.32 -5.07 -1.47
C PHE A 26 -14.41 -5.28 -2.70
N ILE A 27 -13.98 -4.21 -3.35
CA ILE A 27 -13.18 -4.21 -4.58
C ILE A 27 -11.68 -4.05 -4.24
N GLY A 28 -11.32 -3.32 -3.17
CA GLY A 28 -9.92 -3.08 -2.83
C GLY A 28 -9.33 -1.89 -3.59
N PRO A 29 -8.01 -1.84 -3.86
CA PRO A 29 -7.35 -0.70 -4.49
C PRO A 29 -7.79 -0.51 -5.94
N LEU A 30 -8.34 0.66 -6.25
CA LEU A 30 -8.73 1.06 -7.62
C LEU A 30 -7.68 0.76 -8.70
N PRO A 31 -6.37 0.99 -8.49
CA PRO A 31 -5.40 0.78 -9.55
C PRO A 31 -5.18 -0.70 -9.92
N GLN A 32 -5.62 -1.66 -9.09
CA GLN A 32 -5.59 -3.09 -9.45
C GLN A 32 -6.56 -3.43 -10.59
N TYR A 33 -7.62 -2.65 -10.75
CA TYR A 33 -8.63 -2.83 -11.80
C TYR A 33 -8.24 -2.17 -13.13
N ARG A 34 -7.06 -1.52 -13.19
CA ARG A 34 -6.58 -0.86 -14.42
C ARG A 34 -6.42 -1.85 -15.58
N GLU A 35 -5.86 -3.04 -15.36
CA GLU A 35 -5.62 -4.00 -16.44
C GLU A 35 -6.90 -4.56 -17.09
N PRO A 36 -7.93 -5.02 -16.33
CA PRO A 36 -9.19 -5.43 -16.94
C PRO A 36 -9.91 -4.26 -17.63
N VAL A 37 -9.89 -3.06 -17.05
CA VAL A 37 -10.48 -1.86 -17.65
C VAL A 37 -9.75 -1.45 -18.94
N ARG A 38 -8.41 -1.52 -18.98
CA ARG A 38 -7.60 -1.22 -20.17
C ARG A 38 -7.86 -2.20 -21.32
N ARG A 39 -8.23 -3.44 -21.02
CA ARG A 39 -8.66 -4.44 -22.01
C ARG A 39 -10.06 -4.14 -22.56
N LEU A 40 -10.95 -3.59 -21.74
CA LEU A 40 -12.32 -3.25 -22.13
C LEU A 40 -12.42 -1.91 -22.89
N ILE A 41 -11.55 -0.94 -22.60
CA ILE A 41 -11.62 0.41 -23.19
C ILE A 41 -10.84 0.50 -24.52
N PRO A 42 -11.50 0.94 -25.62
CA PRO A 42 -10.86 1.21 -26.91
C PRO A 42 -9.70 2.20 -26.83
N LYS A 43 -8.66 2.02 -27.66
CA LYS A 43 -7.42 2.83 -27.63
C LYS A 43 -7.66 4.34 -27.68
N PHE A 44 -8.70 4.81 -28.36
CA PHE A 44 -9.01 6.23 -28.52
C PHE A 44 -9.65 6.88 -27.28
N LEU A 45 -10.26 6.11 -26.38
CA LEU A 45 -10.84 6.63 -25.12
C LEU A 45 -9.82 6.69 -23.98
N ARG A 46 -8.69 6.00 -24.12
CA ARG A 46 -7.61 5.91 -23.12
C ARG A 46 -7.08 7.27 -22.61
N PRO A 47 -6.86 8.29 -23.46
CA PRO A 47 -6.37 9.60 -23.00
C PRO A 47 -7.37 10.37 -22.13
N PHE A 48 -8.66 10.04 -22.24
CA PHE A 48 -9.74 10.69 -21.49
C PHE A 48 -9.99 10.04 -20.12
N VAL A 49 -9.33 8.90 -19.83
CA VAL A 49 -9.44 8.23 -18.54
C VAL A 49 -8.33 8.73 -17.62
N PRO A 50 -8.63 9.53 -16.59
CA PRO A 50 -7.62 9.98 -15.65
C PRO A 50 -6.98 8.79 -14.91
N PHE A 51 -5.69 8.92 -14.55
CA PHE A 51 -4.89 7.90 -13.82
C PHE A 51 -4.54 6.62 -14.59
N MET A 52 -4.88 6.54 -15.88
CA MET A 52 -4.69 5.33 -16.66
C MET A 52 -3.26 5.10 -17.17
N ASP A 53 -2.31 6.01 -16.91
CA ASP A 53 -0.88 5.88 -17.25
C ASP A 53 0.05 5.70 -16.03
N LYS A 54 -0.45 5.79 -14.79
CA LYS A 54 0.39 5.73 -13.58
C LYS A 54 0.82 4.29 -13.21
N CYS A 55 2.04 4.13 -12.69
CA CYS A 55 2.69 2.85 -12.34
C CYS A 55 1.77 1.83 -11.64
N HIS A 56 1.56 0.66 -12.28
CA HIS A 56 0.83 -0.49 -11.71
C HIS A 56 1.61 -1.21 -10.61
N ARG A 57 2.95 -1.12 -10.62
CA ARG A 57 3.83 -1.78 -9.65
C ARG A 57 3.52 -1.41 -8.19
N ILE A 58 2.93 -0.24 -7.96
CA ILE A 58 2.59 0.26 -6.61
C ILE A 58 1.44 -0.56 -5.99
N VAL A 59 0.59 -1.20 -6.79
CA VAL A 59 -0.59 -1.94 -6.31
C VAL A 59 -0.48 -3.45 -6.41
N GLU A 60 0.62 -3.95 -6.99
CA GLU A 60 0.87 -5.38 -7.19
C GLU A 60 0.98 -6.14 -5.86
N TYR A 61 1.50 -5.48 -4.82
CA TYR A 61 1.70 -6.04 -3.47
C TYR A 61 0.94 -5.22 -2.42
N TRP A 62 -0.34 -4.90 -2.69
CA TRP A 62 -1.12 -4.05 -1.80
C TRP A 62 -1.39 -4.67 -0.43
N GLU A 63 -1.29 -5.99 -0.29
CA GLU A 63 -1.34 -6.67 1.00
C GLU A 63 -0.22 -6.22 1.95
N TRP A 64 0.88 -5.70 1.41
CA TRP A 64 2.01 -5.13 2.16
C TRP A 64 1.82 -3.64 2.48
N SER A 65 0.67 -3.05 2.13
CA SER A 65 0.38 -1.61 2.34
C SER A 65 0.16 -1.26 3.82
N GLN A 66 -0.12 -2.24 4.67
CA GLN A 66 -0.43 -2.04 6.09
C GLN A 66 -0.18 -3.32 6.89
N GLY A 67 -0.01 -3.17 8.21
CA GLY A 67 -0.03 -4.27 9.17
C GLY A 67 1.33 -4.91 9.44
N LEU A 68 1.31 -5.96 10.26
CA LEU A 68 2.47 -6.74 10.66
C LEU A 68 2.62 -7.97 9.76
N HIS A 69 3.82 -8.15 9.20
CA HIS A 69 4.16 -9.22 8.28
C HIS A 69 5.38 -9.96 8.81
N GLN A 70 5.33 -11.29 8.81
CA GLN A 70 6.48 -12.12 9.17
C GLN A 70 7.19 -12.60 7.91
N ILE A 71 8.49 -12.32 7.80
CA ILE A 71 9.28 -12.64 6.61
C ILE A 71 10.52 -13.41 7.04
N GLY A 72 10.39 -14.73 7.11
CA GLY A 72 11.37 -15.60 7.75
C GLY A 72 11.44 -15.29 9.25
N ASN A 73 12.62 -14.92 9.73
CA ASN A 73 12.84 -14.61 11.15
C ASN A 73 12.60 -13.13 11.51
N ASN A 74 12.31 -12.28 10.52
CA ASN A 74 12.20 -10.83 10.73
C ASN A 74 10.73 -10.41 10.66
N TYR A 75 10.33 -9.48 11.53
CA TYR A 75 9.04 -8.82 11.45
C TYR A 75 9.14 -7.52 10.64
N LEU A 76 8.15 -7.27 9.78
CA LEU A 76 7.95 -6.04 9.04
C LEU A 76 6.61 -5.44 9.43
N TYR A 77 6.62 -4.29 10.07
CA TYR A 77 5.42 -3.50 10.31
C TYR A 77 5.30 -2.37 9.31
N VAL A 78 4.15 -2.25 8.65
CA VAL A 78 3.85 -1.17 7.71
C VAL A 78 2.71 -0.33 8.25
N ASN A 79 2.99 0.96 8.51
CA ASN A 79 1.99 1.92 8.95
C ASN A 79 1.41 2.70 7.74
N ARG A 80 0.08 2.89 7.74
CA ARG A 80 -0.64 3.65 6.69
C ARG A 80 -0.50 5.17 6.79
N GLY A 81 0.03 5.66 7.90
CA GLY A 81 0.19 7.07 8.21
C GLY A 81 -1.12 7.77 8.59
N LEU A 82 -0.96 9.00 9.07
CA LEU A 82 -2.05 9.93 9.41
C LEU A 82 -2.28 11.00 8.33
N GLY A 83 -1.25 11.27 7.52
CA GLY A 83 -1.24 12.37 6.55
C GLY A 83 -2.24 12.18 5.42
N THR A 84 -2.78 13.29 4.91
CA THR A 84 -3.68 13.33 3.76
C THR A 84 -3.20 14.41 2.78
N TYR A 85 -2.99 14.03 1.52
CA TYR A 85 -2.71 14.95 0.41
C TYR A 85 -3.77 14.71 -0.67
N PHE A 86 -4.01 15.71 -1.54
CA PHE A 86 -4.98 15.61 -2.64
C PHE A 86 -4.75 14.31 -3.45
N PRO A 87 -5.77 13.47 -3.75
CA PRO A 87 -7.23 13.69 -3.67
C PRO A 87 -7.89 13.32 -2.32
N GLY A 88 -7.15 13.00 -1.27
CA GLY A 88 -7.70 12.63 0.04
C GLY A 88 -7.65 11.13 0.36
N ARG A 89 -8.20 10.74 1.52
CA ARG A 89 -8.36 9.33 1.93
C ARG A 89 -9.81 8.91 1.71
N LEU A 90 -10.04 7.79 1.01
CA LEU A 90 -11.37 7.19 0.82
C LEU A 90 -11.31 5.72 1.24
N PHE A 91 -12.15 5.33 2.22
CA PHE A 91 -12.15 4.03 2.90
C PHE A 91 -10.75 3.53 3.36
N CYS A 92 -9.85 4.47 3.66
CA CYS A 92 -8.55 4.19 4.25
C CYS A 92 -8.38 5.01 5.53
N PRO A 93 -8.88 4.51 6.68
CA PRO A 93 -8.84 5.26 7.93
C PRO A 93 -7.39 5.51 8.37
N PRO A 94 -7.12 6.65 9.05
CA PRO A 94 -5.81 6.96 9.60
C PRO A 94 -5.39 5.91 10.64
N GLU A 95 -4.08 5.70 10.81
CA GLU A 95 -3.52 4.69 11.72
C GLU A 95 -2.43 5.26 12.63
N VAL A 96 -2.60 5.08 13.94
CA VAL A 96 -1.56 5.30 14.96
C VAL A 96 -1.16 3.94 15.53
N THR A 97 0.13 3.65 15.60
CA THR A 97 0.66 2.40 16.16
C THR A 97 1.41 2.71 17.45
N VAL A 98 1.05 2.02 18.53
CA VAL A 98 1.78 2.08 19.80
C VAL A 98 2.64 0.82 19.90
N ILE A 99 3.95 1.00 20.06
CA ILE A 99 4.91 -0.10 20.23
C ILE A 99 5.50 0.06 21.63
N THR A 100 5.21 -0.89 22.51
CA THR A 100 5.75 -0.92 23.87
C THR A 100 6.96 -1.85 23.88
N LEU A 101 8.09 -1.33 24.36
CA LEU A 101 9.28 -2.11 24.62
C LEU A 101 9.28 -2.48 26.10
N GLU A 102 9.19 -3.77 26.39
CA GLU A 102 9.25 -4.31 27.75
C GLU A 102 10.59 -5.00 27.93
N THR A 103 11.26 -4.71 29.05
CA THR A 103 12.41 -5.49 29.51
C THR A 103 11.87 -6.68 30.29
N ASN A 104 12.39 -7.88 30.01
CA ASN A 104 12.19 -9.03 30.90
C ASN A 104 12.84 -8.78 32.27
#